data_AF-A0A5N7ARB3-F1
#
_entry.id   AF-A0A5N7ARB3-F1
#
_cell.length_a   1.000
_cell.length_b   1.000
_cell.length_c   1.000
_cell.angle_alpha   90.00
_cell.angle_beta   90.00
_cell.angle_gamma   90.00
#
_symmetry.space_group_name_H-M   'P 1'
#
loop_
_entity.id
_entity.type
_entity.pdbx_description
1 polymer ?
#
loop_
_entity_poly.entity_id
_entity_poly.type
_entity_poly.pdbx_seq_one_letter_code
_entity_poly.pdbx_strand_id
1 'polypeptide(L)'
;MSEVIYKLDPDGDIFLVLPKVPESLPESPLDIDGSTLAGLSGSRIHSESAPESPNIIEAPREDNGIIDTLQDPPDAEGPLLQIRVSSKHLTLSCPQVARTLQSTFREGNELRSQGHVTINVDWPALPTLILMMIIHRRTRAVPRALSLERLTDMARLVNYYECYEVVAVFSEMWINALDEKSPVPSLRDEERQLFISWVFQNNTMFAKSSKYSLLHHKKAMQTDLPIPRRIQGQYPMSPTPPVSGPLLRN
;
A
#
# COMPACT_ATOMS: atom_id res chain seq x y z
N MET A 1 -19.37 16.64 7.31
CA MET A 1 -18.71 15.65 6.44
C MET A 1 -19.57 15.42 5.21
N SER A 2 -19.00 15.48 4.02
CA SER A 2 -19.61 14.96 2.79
C SER A 2 -19.37 13.44 2.73
N GLU A 3 -20.39 12.68 2.32
CA GLU A 3 -20.29 11.23 2.11
C GLU A 3 -20.43 10.93 0.61
N VAL A 4 -19.47 10.18 0.06
CA VAL A 4 -19.51 9.68 -1.32
C VAL A 4 -19.86 8.20 -1.26
N ILE A 5 -20.93 7.77 -1.95
CA ILE A 5 -21.43 6.38 -1.89
C ILE A 5 -21.30 5.69 -3.25
N TYR A 6 -20.36 4.76 -3.35
CA TYR A 6 -20.13 3.96 -4.55
C TYR A 6 -20.77 2.58 -4.46
N LYS A 7 -21.84 2.37 -5.23
CA LYS A 7 -22.56 1.10 -5.33
C LYS A 7 -22.00 0.23 -6.46
N LEU A 8 -20.94 -0.53 -6.17
CA LEU A 8 -20.34 -1.44 -7.16
C LEU A 8 -21.25 -2.64 -7.40
N ASP A 9 -21.86 -3.16 -6.33
CA ASP A 9 -22.97 -4.12 -6.36
C ASP A 9 -24.24 -3.49 -5.74
N PRO A 10 -25.35 -3.32 -6.52
CA PRO A 10 -26.64 -2.84 -6.01
C PRO A 10 -27.28 -3.75 -4.96
N ASP A 11 -26.94 -5.03 -4.94
CA ASP A 11 -27.43 -6.04 -3.98
C ASP A 11 -26.34 -6.40 -2.94
N GLY A 12 -25.23 -5.64 -2.91
CA GLY A 12 -24.11 -5.86 -2.00
C GLY A 12 -24.50 -5.83 -0.51
N ASP A 13 -23.87 -6.69 0.26
CA ASP A 13 -24.10 -6.94 1.68
C ASP A 13 -22.91 -6.48 2.56
N ILE A 14 -21.88 -5.87 1.96
CA ILE A 14 -20.74 -5.31 2.68
C ILE A 14 -20.58 -3.83 2.34
N PHE A 15 -20.41 -3.01 3.36
CA PHE A 15 -20.15 -1.57 3.25
C PHE A 15 -18.72 -1.29 3.74
N LEU A 16 -17.82 -1.01 2.80
CA LEU A 16 -16.45 -0.60 3.12
C LEU A 16 -16.43 0.91 3.37
N VAL A 17 -15.89 1.34 4.50
CA VAL A 17 -15.83 2.75 4.90
C VAL A 17 -14.38 3.21 4.95
N LEU A 18 -14.05 4.25 4.17
CA LEU A 18 -12.70 4.76 3.98
C LEU A 18 -12.65 6.26 4.30
N PRO A 19 -11.82 6.69 5.28
CA PRO A 19 -11.71 8.10 5.67
C PRO A 19 -10.70 8.87 4.80
N LYS A 20 -10.68 10.21 4.95
CA LYS A 20 -9.67 11.13 4.40
C LYS A 20 -9.50 11.03 2.88
N VAL A 21 -10.61 10.98 2.15
CA VAL A 21 -10.63 10.83 0.68
C VAL A 21 -10.54 12.21 0.00
N PRO A 22 -9.84 12.36 -1.14
CA PRO A 22 -9.84 13.62 -1.91
C PRO A 22 -11.26 14.00 -2.37
N GLU A 23 -11.56 15.31 -2.29
CA GLU A 23 -12.88 15.88 -2.62
C GLU A 23 -13.27 15.72 -4.11
N SER A 24 -12.31 15.49 -5.00
CA SER A 24 -12.51 15.38 -6.45
C SER A 24 -12.95 13.98 -6.93
N LEU A 25 -13.58 13.18 -6.07
CA LEU A 25 -14.27 11.97 -6.52
C LEU A 25 -15.54 12.32 -7.33
N PRO A 26 -15.79 11.71 -8.50
CA PRO A 26 -17.06 11.86 -9.19
C PRO A 26 -18.20 11.24 -8.37
N GLU A 27 -19.44 11.67 -8.60
CA GLU A 27 -20.61 11.15 -7.86
C GLU A 27 -20.95 9.69 -8.18
N SER A 28 -20.43 9.16 -9.29
CA SER A 28 -20.81 7.88 -9.88
C SER A 28 -19.59 7.01 -10.20
N PRO A 29 -19.59 5.71 -9.81
CA PRO A 29 -18.54 4.77 -10.19
C PRO A 29 -18.39 4.53 -11.70
N LEU A 30 -19.41 4.89 -12.50
CA LEU A 30 -19.39 4.72 -13.95
C LEU A 30 -18.71 5.87 -14.68
N ASP A 31 -18.65 7.04 -14.04
CA ASP A 31 -18.04 8.26 -14.58
C ASP A 31 -16.57 8.38 -14.15
N ILE A 32 -16.09 7.42 -13.34
CA ILE A 32 -14.67 7.19 -13.10
C ILE A 32 -14.02 6.70 -14.39
N ASP A 33 -13.19 7.54 -14.99
CA ASP A 33 -12.25 7.12 -16.04
C ASP A 33 -10.82 6.94 -15.48
N GLY A 34 -9.94 6.36 -16.29
CA GLY A 34 -8.55 6.14 -15.91
C GLY A 34 -7.77 7.43 -15.64
N SER A 35 -8.21 8.56 -16.21
CA SER A 35 -7.63 9.89 -16.01
C SER A 35 -8.03 10.47 -14.65
N THR A 36 -9.30 10.34 -14.25
CA THR A 36 -9.81 10.75 -12.95
C THR A 36 -9.00 10.10 -11.84
N LEU A 37 -8.84 8.77 -11.88
CA LEU A 37 -8.07 8.03 -10.87
C LEU A 37 -6.57 8.33 -10.89
N ALA A 38 -6.00 8.62 -12.07
CA ALA A 38 -4.61 9.06 -12.18
C ALA A 38 -4.39 10.46 -11.57
N GLY A 39 -5.39 11.35 -11.64
CA GLY A 39 -5.37 12.68 -11.04
C GLY A 39 -5.40 12.69 -9.51
N LEU A 40 -5.95 11.64 -8.87
CA LEU A 40 -6.03 11.51 -7.40
C LEU A 40 -4.69 11.15 -6.72
N SER A 41 -3.58 11.17 -7.48
CA SER A 41 -2.24 10.79 -7.01
C SER A 41 -1.55 11.80 -6.07
N GLY A 42 -2.28 12.76 -5.50
CA GLY A 42 -1.73 13.96 -4.85
C GLY A 42 -1.58 13.95 -3.33
N SER A 43 -2.26 13.07 -2.59
CA SER A 43 -2.20 13.10 -1.12
C SER A 43 -1.00 12.34 -0.57
N ARG A 44 0.06 13.07 -0.23
CA ARG A 44 1.23 12.58 0.53
C ARG A 44 0.94 12.69 2.02
N ILE A 45 1.06 11.59 2.75
CA ILE A 45 1.29 11.65 4.20
C ILE A 45 2.80 11.72 4.41
N HIS A 46 3.28 12.74 5.11
CA HIS A 46 4.70 13.03 5.26
C HIS A 46 5.36 12.17 6.35
N SER A 47 6.67 11.98 6.17
CA SER A 47 7.53 11.04 6.89
C SER A 47 7.65 11.30 8.39
N GLU A 48 7.80 10.20 9.12
CA GLU A 48 8.23 10.12 10.52
C GLU A 48 9.64 10.74 10.72
N SER A 49 9.79 11.61 11.71
CA SER A 49 11.05 12.32 11.99
C SER A 49 11.89 11.61 13.06
N ALA A 50 13.18 11.42 12.77
CA ALA A 50 14.16 10.92 13.74
C ALA A 50 14.59 12.05 14.71
N PRO A 51 14.98 11.73 15.96
CA PRO A 51 15.29 12.73 16.98
C PRO A 51 16.78 13.14 16.97
N GLU A 52 17.03 14.44 17.16
CA GLU A 52 18.34 14.95 17.63
C GLU A 52 18.17 15.80 18.90
N SER A 53 19.21 15.81 19.73
CA SER A 53 19.32 16.51 21.02
C SER A 53 20.80 16.55 21.43
N PRO A 54 21.26 17.44 22.33
CA PRO A 54 20.80 18.79 22.69
C PRO A 54 21.98 19.81 22.83
N ASN A 55 21.75 20.95 23.53
CA ASN A 55 22.71 21.94 24.10
C ASN A 55 23.25 23.06 23.15
N ILE A 56 23.46 24.34 23.56
CA ILE A 56 23.58 24.96 24.91
C ILE A 56 23.32 26.52 24.89
N ILE A 57 22.68 27.08 25.95
CA ILE A 57 22.83 28.42 26.66
C ILE A 57 23.09 29.72 25.82
N GLU A 58 22.42 30.90 25.97
CA GLU A 58 21.44 31.45 26.96
C GLU A 58 20.46 32.56 26.41
N ALA A 59 20.39 33.77 27.00
CA ALA A 59 19.37 34.84 26.83
C ALA A 59 19.98 36.29 27.05
N PRO A 60 19.24 37.44 27.21
CA PRO A 60 17.79 37.71 27.13
C PRO A 60 17.35 39.04 26.42
N ARG A 61 16.02 39.28 26.40
CA ARG A 61 15.24 40.52 26.06
C ARG A 61 14.92 40.71 24.55
N GLU A 62 13.76 41.26 24.14
CA GLU A 62 12.71 41.99 24.89
C GLU A 62 11.28 41.77 24.31
N ASP A 63 10.28 42.32 25.00
CA ASP A 63 8.83 42.16 24.84
C ASP A 63 8.22 42.64 23.51
N ASN A 64 7.35 41.83 22.89
CA ASN A 64 5.99 42.26 22.50
C ASN A 64 5.15 41.07 22.01
N GLY A 65 3.91 40.97 22.51
CA GLY A 65 3.06 39.80 22.31
C GLY A 65 2.38 39.71 20.94
N ILE A 66 2.52 38.55 20.30
CA ILE A 66 1.44 37.92 19.53
C ILE A 66 1.36 36.49 20.07
N ILE A 67 0.28 36.14 20.76
CA ILE A 67 -0.06 34.73 20.99
C ILE A 67 -0.63 34.25 19.66
N ASP A 68 0.27 33.90 18.75
CA ASP A 68 -0.08 33.13 17.57
C ASP A 68 -0.38 31.72 18.07
N THR A 69 -1.63 31.52 18.47
CA THR A 69 -2.16 30.18 18.71
C THR A 69 -2.15 29.49 17.35
N LEU A 70 -1.01 28.87 17.03
CA LEU A 70 -0.89 27.79 16.05
C LEU A 70 -1.70 26.62 16.57
N GLN A 71 -3.01 26.81 16.56
CA GLN A 71 -3.99 25.78 16.71
C GLN A 71 -3.87 24.99 15.42
N ASP A 72 -3.20 23.84 15.51
CA ASP A 72 -3.19 22.85 14.44
C ASP A 72 -4.61 22.76 13.88
N PRO A 73 -4.81 22.96 12.57
CA PRO A 73 -6.15 22.93 11.99
C PRO A 73 -6.76 21.58 12.39
N PRO A 74 -7.96 21.57 13.01
CA PRO A 74 -8.54 20.34 13.54
C PRO A 74 -8.60 19.32 12.40
N ASP A 75 -8.06 18.13 12.67
CA ASP A 75 -7.92 16.97 11.77
C ASP A 75 -8.90 17.08 10.61
N ALA A 76 -8.42 17.57 9.46
CA ALA A 76 -9.33 17.94 8.37
C ALA A 76 -10.06 16.70 7.88
N GLU A 77 -11.32 16.54 8.32
CA GLU A 77 -12.21 15.42 8.01
C GLU A 77 -12.62 15.47 6.54
N GLY A 78 -11.67 15.15 5.66
CA GLY A 78 -11.92 14.96 4.24
C GLY A 78 -12.99 13.89 4.02
N PRO A 79 -13.75 13.97 2.92
CA PRO A 79 -14.96 13.18 2.72
C PRO A 79 -14.80 11.69 3.00
N LEU A 80 -15.87 11.11 3.53
CA LEU A 80 -15.97 9.69 3.79
C LEU A 80 -16.39 8.98 2.49
N LEU A 81 -15.64 7.97 2.06
CA LEU A 81 -16.04 7.10 0.96
C LEU A 81 -16.67 5.82 1.53
N GLN A 82 -17.93 5.57 1.20
CA GLN A 82 -18.60 4.30 1.43
C GLN A 82 -18.69 3.51 0.11
N ILE A 83 -18.13 2.30 0.06
CA ILE A 83 -18.21 1.41 -1.09
C ILE A 83 -19.10 0.22 -0.74
N ARG A 84 -20.25 0.09 -1.42
CA ARG A 84 -21.14 -1.07 -1.31
C ARG A 84 -20.69 -2.17 -2.28
N VAL A 85 -20.33 -3.31 -1.70
CA VAL A 85 -19.70 -4.47 -2.35
C VAL A 85 -20.37 -5.77 -1.90
N SER A 86 -20.10 -6.85 -2.63
CA SER A 86 -20.71 -8.16 -2.42
C SER A 86 -19.74 -9.14 -1.77
N SER A 87 -20.17 -9.73 -0.65
CA SER A 87 -19.50 -10.83 0.03
C SER A 87 -19.23 -11.99 -0.92
N LYS A 88 -20.12 -12.27 -1.88
CA LYS A 88 -19.96 -13.35 -2.86
C LYS A 88 -18.82 -13.07 -3.84
N HIS A 89 -18.72 -11.85 -4.39
CA HIS A 89 -17.60 -11.49 -5.27
C HIS A 89 -16.27 -11.45 -4.51
N LEU A 90 -16.29 -10.90 -3.28
CA LEU A 90 -15.12 -10.81 -2.42
C LEU A 90 -14.61 -12.18 -1.97
N THR A 91 -15.45 -13.05 -1.41
CA THR A 91 -15.03 -14.37 -0.92
C THR A 91 -14.57 -15.31 -2.03
N LEU A 92 -15.12 -15.17 -3.25
CA LEU A 92 -14.65 -15.90 -4.43
C LEU A 92 -13.25 -15.43 -4.90
N SER A 93 -12.91 -14.16 -4.68
CA SER A 93 -11.70 -13.53 -5.22
C SER A 93 -10.58 -13.33 -4.18
N CYS A 94 -10.91 -13.28 -2.89
CA CYS A 94 -10.04 -12.90 -1.78
C CYS A 94 -10.12 -13.93 -0.64
N PRO A 95 -9.21 -14.92 -0.57
CA PRO A 95 -9.18 -15.93 0.49
C PRO A 95 -9.03 -15.37 1.91
N GLN A 96 -8.46 -14.16 2.07
CA GLN A 96 -8.43 -13.47 3.36
C GLN A 96 -9.83 -13.01 3.79
N VAL A 97 -10.63 -12.45 2.88
CA VAL A 97 -12.02 -12.03 3.19
C VAL A 97 -12.90 -13.23 3.50
N ALA A 98 -12.69 -14.36 2.80
CA ALA A 98 -13.35 -15.62 3.10
C ALA A 98 -13.03 -16.14 4.52
N ARG A 99 -11.89 -15.78 5.12
CA ARG A 99 -11.58 -16.03 6.53
C ARG A 99 -12.25 -15.00 7.45
N THR A 100 -12.16 -13.71 7.15
CA THR A 100 -12.77 -12.63 7.95
C THR A 100 -14.29 -12.78 8.10
N LEU A 101 -14.99 -13.32 7.09
CA LEU A 101 -16.44 -13.53 7.15
C LEU A 101 -16.88 -14.87 7.77
N GLN A 102 -15.94 -15.66 8.32
CA GLN A 102 -16.28 -16.89 9.05
C GLN A 102 -17.04 -16.59 10.36
N SER A 103 -17.72 -17.61 10.88
CA SER A 103 -18.58 -17.46 12.07
C SER A 103 -17.84 -17.22 13.39
N THR A 104 -16.53 -17.38 13.40
CA THR A 104 -15.65 -17.08 14.53
C THR A 104 -15.33 -15.59 14.68
N PHE A 105 -15.56 -14.78 13.64
CA PHE A 105 -15.24 -13.34 13.63
C PHE A 105 -16.49 -12.48 13.77
N ARG A 106 -16.32 -11.22 14.19
CA ARG A 106 -17.43 -10.28 14.40
C ARG A 106 -18.17 -10.04 13.08
N GLU A 107 -17.41 -9.77 12.02
CA GLU A 107 -17.89 -9.36 10.70
C GLU A 107 -18.78 -10.44 10.08
N GLY A 108 -18.37 -11.71 10.18
CA GLY A 108 -19.18 -12.84 9.76
C GLY A 108 -20.46 -13.03 10.59
N ASN A 109 -20.41 -12.78 11.91
CA ASN A 109 -21.61 -12.82 12.77
C ASN A 109 -22.60 -11.70 12.46
N GLU A 110 -22.10 -10.49 12.24
CA GLU A 110 -22.90 -9.33 11.83
C GLU A 110 -23.58 -9.58 10.48
N LEU A 111 -22.81 -10.00 9.47
CA LEU A 111 -23.31 -10.33 8.13
C LEU A 111 -24.42 -11.39 8.16
N ARG A 112 -24.29 -12.45 8.95
CA ARG A 112 -25.34 -13.51 9.04
C ARG A 112 -26.56 -13.11 9.86
N SER A 113 -26.41 -12.24 10.86
CA SER A 113 -27.51 -11.85 11.74
C SER A 113 -28.32 -10.66 11.22
N GLN A 114 -27.66 -9.74 10.50
CA GLN A 114 -28.24 -8.50 9.97
C GLN A 114 -28.42 -8.52 8.44
N GLY A 115 -27.90 -9.54 7.75
CA GLY A 115 -27.87 -9.61 6.28
C GLY A 115 -26.88 -8.63 5.62
N HIS A 116 -26.13 -7.86 6.42
CA HIS A 116 -25.08 -6.96 5.96
C HIS A 116 -24.04 -6.68 7.07
N VAL A 117 -22.91 -6.09 6.72
CA VAL A 117 -21.87 -5.64 7.67
C VAL A 117 -21.15 -4.38 7.17
N THR A 118 -20.79 -3.49 8.09
CA THR A 118 -19.95 -2.32 7.80
C THR A 118 -18.52 -2.55 8.32
N ILE A 119 -17.54 -2.34 7.44
CA ILE A 119 -16.12 -2.58 7.72
C ILE A 119 -15.35 -1.29 7.46
N ASN A 120 -14.73 -0.73 8.50
CA ASN A 120 -13.77 0.36 8.35
C ASN A 120 -12.48 -0.19 7.72
N VAL A 121 -11.92 0.51 6.74
CA VAL A 121 -10.75 0.05 5.99
C VAL A 121 -9.59 1.01 6.18
N ASP A 122 -8.56 0.56 6.88
CA ASP A 122 -7.33 1.32 7.17
C ASP A 122 -6.33 1.35 6.01
N TRP A 123 -6.81 1.17 4.77
CA TRP A 123 -6.01 1.19 3.55
C TRP A 123 -6.29 2.44 2.70
N PRO A 124 -5.34 2.92 1.89
CA PRO A 124 -5.56 4.09 1.05
C PRO A 124 -6.78 3.92 0.12
N ALA A 125 -7.62 4.95 0.04
CA ALA A 125 -8.93 4.85 -0.61
C ALA A 125 -8.85 4.48 -2.10
N LEU A 126 -7.92 5.10 -2.83
CA LEU A 126 -7.73 4.91 -4.27
C LEU A 126 -7.38 3.45 -4.68
N PRO A 127 -6.29 2.83 -4.18
CA PRO A 127 -5.97 1.45 -4.55
C PRO A 127 -7.03 0.46 -4.03
N THR A 128 -7.68 0.74 -2.88
CA THR A 128 -8.81 -0.08 -2.41
C THR A 128 -9.96 -0.04 -3.41
N LEU A 129 -10.39 1.15 -3.83
CA LEU A 129 -11.43 1.33 -4.83
C LEU A 129 -11.10 0.61 -6.14
N ILE A 130 -9.87 0.73 -6.64
CA ILE A 130 -9.43 0.04 -7.87
C ILE A 130 -9.55 -1.48 -7.71
N LEU A 131 -9.10 -2.05 -6.59
CA LEU A 131 -9.23 -3.49 -6.32
C LEU A 131 -10.71 -3.92 -6.26
N MET A 132 -11.56 -3.15 -5.59
CA MET A 132 -12.99 -3.43 -5.51
C MET A 132 -13.67 -3.35 -6.88
N MET A 133 -13.29 -2.40 -7.74
CA MET A 133 -13.79 -2.31 -9.12
C MET A 133 -13.40 -3.54 -9.95
N ILE A 134 -12.16 -4.03 -9.83
CA ILE A 134 -11.69 -5.23 -10.52
C ILE A 134 -12.53 -6.45 -10.10
N ILE A 135 -12.67 -6.68 -8.78
CA ILE A 135 -13.45 -7.79 -8.20
C ILE A 135 -14.92 -7.76 -8.65
N HIS A 136 -15.53 -6.56 -8.73
CA HIS A 136 -16.91 -6.37 -9.16
C HIS A 136 -17.06 -6.19 -10.69
N ARG A 137 -16.03 -6.55 -11.47
CA ARG A 137 -16.02 -6.54 -12.95
C ARG A 137 -16.28 -5.16 -13.57
N ARG A 138 -16.03 -4.06 -12.84
CA ARG A 138 -16.07 -2.66 -13.32
C ARG A 138 -14.77 -2.29 -14.04
N THR A 139 -14.26 -3.20 -14.87
CA THR A 139 -12.92 -3.16 -15.47
C THR A 139 -12.67 -2.02 -16.45
N ARG A 140 -13.74 -1.42 -17.01
CA ARG A 140 -13.62 -0.26 -17.93
C ARG A 140 -13.08 1.00 -17.25
N ALA A 141 -13.39 1.19 -15.96
CA ALA A 141 -12.94 2.33 -15.14
C ALA A 141 -11.52 2.16 -14.58
N VAL A 142 -10.92 0.96 -14.71
CA VAL A 142 -9.61 0.65 -14.12
C VAL A 142 -8.50 1.34 -14.91
N PRO A 143 -7.56 2.06 -14.26
CA PRO A 143 -6.46 2.74 -14.94
C PRO A 143 -5.58 1.77 -15.72
N ARG A 144 -5.05 2.22 -16.86
CA ARG A 144 -4.15 1.43 -17.72
C ARG A 144 -2.67 1.55 -17.34
N ALA A 145 -2.34 2.50 -16.48
CA ALA A 145 -1.02 2.67 -15.87
C ALA A 145 -1.19 3.14 -14.43
N LEU A 146 -0.26 2.75 -13.56
CA LEU A 146 -0.10 3.28 -12.21
C LEU A 146 1.33 3.83 -12.05
N SER A 147 1.54 4.75 -11.12
CA SER A 147 2.90 5.09 -10.67
C SER A 147 3.48 3.94 -9.85
N LEU A 148 4.81 3.87 -9.73
CA LEU A 148 5.49 2.84 -8.96
C LEU A 148 4.99 2.77 -7.50
N GLU A 149 4.76 3.93 -6.89
CA GLU A 149 4.17 4.05 -5.55
C GLU A 149 2.78 3.42 -5.48
N ARG A 150 1.87 3.78 -6.41
CA ARG A 150 0.49 3.26 -6.39
C ARG A 150 0.40 1.78 -6.75
N LEU A 151 1.32 1.28 -7.60
CA LEU A 151 1.47 -0.16 -7.82
C LEU A 151 2.03 -0.89 -6.60
N THR A 152 2.86 -0.23 -5.78
CA THR A 152 3.33 -0.78 -4.49
C THR A 152 2.17 -0.92 -3.50
N ASP A 153 1.31 0.09 -3.37
CA ASP A 153 0.12 0.02 -2.50
C ASP A 153 -0.89 -1.03 -2.99
N MET A 154 -1.05 -1.17 -4.31
CA MET A 154 -1.84 -2.25 -4.90
C MET A 154 -1.22 -3.63 -4.60
N ALA A 155 0.11 -3.79 -4.69
CA ALA A 155 0.79 -5.02 -4.31
C ALA A 155 0.62 -5.35 -2.81
N ARG A 156 0.63 -4.33 -1.92
CA ARG A 156 0.32 -4.51 -0.49
C ARG A 156 -1.10 -5.05 -0.28
N LEU A 157 -2.10 -4.45 -0.93
CA LEU A 157 -3.49 -4.89 -0.87
C LEU A 157 -3.67 -6.32 -1.40
N VAL A 158 -3.11 -6.62 -2.57
CA VAL A 158 -3.25 -7.93 -3.22
C VAL A 158 -2.58 -9.03 -2.39
N ASN A 159 -1.40 -8.75 -1.83
CA ASN A 159 -0.71 -9.66 -0.92
C ASN A 159 -1.46 -9.87 0.40
N TYR A 160 -2.11 -8.83 0.94
CA TYR A 160 -2.92 -8.92 2.16
C TYR A 160 -4.24 -9.68 1.95
N TYR A 161 -4.97 -9.35 0.87
CA TYR A 161 -6.26 -9.97 0.57
C TYR A 161 -6.14 -11.33 -0.15
N GLU A 162 -4.93 -11.70 -0.57
CA GLU A 162 -4.54 -12.93 -1.27
C GLU A 162 -5.22 -13.09 -2.65
N CYS A 163 -5.55 -11.98 -3.30
CA CYS A 163 -6.37 -11.92 -4.52
C CYS A 163 -5.55 -11.81 -5.82
N TYR A 164 -4.49 -12.60 -5.94
CA TYR A 164 -3.52 -12.53 -7.05
C TYR A 164 -4.15 -12.76 -8.44
N GLU A 165 -5.05 -13.73 -8.57
CA GLU A 165 -5.63 -14.13 -9.86
C GLU A 165 -6.49 -13.03 -10.48
N VAL A 166 -7.34 -12.38 -9.67
CA VAL A 166 -8.33 -11.40 -10.16
C VAL A 166 -7.67 -10.13 -10.72
N VAL A 167 -6.43 -9.83 -10.30
CA VAL A 167 -5.66 -8.67 -10.76
C VAL A 167 -4.64 -8.99 -11.85
N ALA A 168 -4.40 -10.26 -12.21
CA ALA A 168 -3.26 -10.70 -13.01
C ALA A 168 -3.05 -9.87 -14.31
N VAL A 169 -4.12 -9.74 -15.11
CA VAL A 169 -4.12 -8.97 -16.37
C VAL A 169 -3.84 -7.47 -16.15
N PHE A 170 -4.26 -6.92 -15.02
CA PHE A 170 -3.99 -5.52 -14.67
C PHE A 170 -2.57 -5.33 -14.14
N SER A 171 -2.06 -6.24 -13.31
CA SER A 171 -0.69 -6.17 -12.82
C SER A 171 0.34 -6.27 -13.93
N GLU A 172 0.17 -7.16 -14.91
CA GLU A 172 1.03 -7.24 -16.09
C GLU A 172 1.02 -5.91 -16.87
N MET A 173 -0.18 -5.37 -17.13
CA MET A 173 -0.37 -4.11 -17.84
C MET A 173 0.27 -2.91 -17.13
N TRP A 174 0.11 -2.81 -15.81
CA TRP A 174 0.73 -1.75 -15.00
C TRP A 174 2.25 -1.87 -14.93
N ILE A 175 2.78 -3.10 -14.86
CA ILE A 175 4.24 -3.35 -14.89
C ILE A 175 4.83 -2.93 -16.23
N ASN A 176 4.23 -3.34 -17.36
CA ASN A 176 4.69 -2.97 -18.69
C ASN A 176 4.69 -1.45 -18.89
N ALA A 177 3.64 -0.76 -18.41
CA ALA A 177 3.52 0.70 -18.47
C ALA A 177 4.53 1.46 -17.58
N LEU A 178 5.22 0.79 -16.64
CA LEU A 178 6.35 1.35 -15.89
C LEU A 178 7.66 1.19 -16.65
N ASP A 179 7.93 0.02 -17.23
CA ASP A 179 9.16 -0.24 -17.99
C ASP A 179 9.26 0.65 -19.25
N GLU A 180 8.14 0.97 -19.91
CA GLU A 180 8.08 1.94 -21.02
C GLU A 180 8.53 3.37 -20.65
N LYS A 181 8.47 3.74 -19.36
CA LYS A 181 8.60 5.13 -18.89
C LYS A 181 9.85 5.40 -18.06
N SER A 182 10.64 4.37 -17.71
CA SER A 182 11.67 4.49 -16.69
C SER A 182 13.09 4.66 -17.26
N PRO A 183 13.76 5.81 -17.06
CA PRO A 183 15.22 5.83 -16.93
C PRO A 183 15.66 5.09 -15.64
N VAL A 184 16.97 4.99 -15.41
CA VAL A 184 17.58 4.16 -14.34
C VAL A 184 16.96 4.43 -12.95
N PRO A 185 16.49 3.40 -12.21
CA PRO A 185 15.79 3.57 -10.93
C PRO A 185 16.71 4.00 -9.78
N SER A 186 16.13 4.64 -8.76
CA SER A 186 16.80 4.90 -7.47
C SER A 186 16.72 3.68 -6.53
N LEU A 187 17.51 3.67 -5.45
CA LEU A 187 17.53 2.57 -4.47
C LEU A 187 16.13 2.26 -3.88
N ARG A 188 15.36 3.28 -3.50
CA ARG A 188 13.99 3.09 -2.97
C ARG A 188 12.97 2.65 -4.03
N ASP A 189 13.32 2.78 -5.31
CA ASP A 189 12.49 2.28 -6.40
C ASP A 189 12.80 0.80 -6.68
N GLU A 190 14.02 0.34 -6.38
CA GLU A 190 14.39 -1.07 -6.46
C GLU A 190 13.63 -1.92 -5.43
N GLU A 191 13.61 -1.53 -4.16
CA GLU A 191 12.90 -2.28 -3.10
C GLU A 191 11.40 -2.47 -3.45
N ARG A 192 10.79 -1.43 -4.03
CA ARG A 192 9.41 -1.46 -4.53
C ARG A 192 9.26 -2.37 -5.73
N GLN A 193 10.14 -2.27 -6.74
CA GLN A 193 10.11 -3.16 -7.91
C GLN A 193 10.34 -4.63 -7.51
N LEU A 194 11.20 -4.90 -6.53
CA LEU A 194 11.42 -6.25 -5.98
C LEU A 194 10.17 -6.79 -5.27
N PHE A 195 9.49 -5.97 -4.47
CA PHE A 195 8.22 -6.34 -3.83
C PHE A 195 7.11 -6.58 -4.85
N ILE A 196 6.89 -5.64 -5.78
CA ILE A 196 5.88 -5.71 -6.85
C ILE A 196 6.09 -6.97 -7.70
N SER A 197 7.33 -7.21 -8.14
CA SER A 197 7.66 -8.37 -8.97
C SER A 197 7.57 -9.69 -8.22
N TRP A 198 7.82 -9.71 -6.91
CA TRP A 198 7.56 -10.88 -6.08
C TRP A 198 6.06 -11.17 -5.94
N VAL A 199 5.24 -10.16 -5.58
CA VAL A 199 3.78 -10.30 -5.39
C VAL A 199 3.09 -10.74 -6.68
N PHE A 200 3.42 -10.11 -7.81
CA PHE A 200 2.81 -10.40 -9.11
C PHE A 200 3.59 -11.44 -9.95
N GLN A 201 4.58 -12.12 -9.35
CA GLN A 201 5.38 -13.18 -9.98
C GLN A 201 6.05 -12.79 -11.31
N ASN A 202 6.40 -11.51 -11.48
CA ASN A 202 7.04 -11.01 -12.70
C ASN A 202 8.54 -11.32 -12.68
N ASN A 203 8.92 -12.45 -13.29
CA ASN A 203 10.30 -12.94 -13.31
C ASN A 203 11.31 -11.94 -13.90
N THR A 204 10.93 -11.16 -14.91
CA THR A 204 11.82 -10.20 -15.60
C THR A 204 12.19 -9.04 -14.68
N MET A 205 11.19 -8.39 -14.07
CA MET A 205 11.41 -7.33 -13.09
C MET A 205 12.11 -7.88 -11.84
N PHE A 206 11.75 -9.08 -11.38
CA PHE A 206 12.37 -9.69 -10.20
C PHE A 206 13.87 -9.94 -10.42
N ALA A 207 14.27 -10.49 -11.57
CA ALA A 207 15.67 -10.72 -11.90
C ALA A 207 16.46 -9.41 -12.06
N LYS A 208 15.85 -8.35 -12.61
CA LYS A 208 16.42 -7.01 -12.74
C LYS A 208 16.65 -6.37 -11.36
N SER A 209 15.62 -6.34 -10.51
CA SER A 209 15.67 -5.72 -9.17
C SER A 209 16.60 -6.48 -8.24
N SER A 210 16.43 -7.79 -8.08
CA SER A 210 17.27 -8.60 -7.19
C SER A 210 18.76 -8.55 -7.54
N LYS A 211 19.11 -8.50 -8.84
CA LYS A 211 20.49 -8.30 -9.29
C LYS A 211 21.02 -6.92 -8.91
N TYR A 212 20.21 -5.86 -9.05
CA TYR A 212 20.59 -4.52 -8.61
C TYR A 212 20.79 -4.47 -7.10
N SER A 213 19.85 -5.03 -6.32
CA SER A 213 19.94 -5.14 -4.86
C SER A 213 21.24 -5.79 -4.43
N LEU A 214 21.57 -6.96 -5.01
CA LEU A 214 22.80 -7.71 -4.70
C LEU A 214 24.09 -6.94 -5.03
N LEU A 215 24.08 -6.08 -6.06
CA LEU A 215 25.24 -5.28 -6.46
C LEU A 215 25.44 -4.03 -5.60
N HIS A 216 24.35 -3.42 -5.11
CA HIS A 216 24.39 -2.12 -4.43
C HIS A 216 24.25 -2.21 -2.90
N HIS A 217 23.60 -3.25 -2.36
CA HIS A 217 23.44 -3.45 -0.93
C HIS A 217 24.56 -4.35 -0.38
N LYS A 218 25.22 -3.90 0.69
CA LYS A 218 26.30 -4.64 1.39
C LYS A 218 25.84 -5.35 2.67
N LYS A 219 24.54 -5.25 2.99
CA LYS A 219 23.88 -5.76 4.19
C LYS A 219 22.42 -6.08 3.83
N ALA A 220 21.77 -6.91 4.65
CA ALA A 220 20.36 -7.24 4.50
C ALA A 220 19.49 -5.97 4.35
N MET A 221 18.54 -6.02 3.42
CA MET A 221 17.68 -4.89 3.07
C MET A 221 16.76 -4.53 4.24
N GLN A 222 16.76 -3.27 4.66
CA GLN A 222 15.88 -2.74 5.71
C GLN A 222 14.70 -2.03 5.04
N THR A 223 13.58 -2.72 4.93
CA THR A 223 12.39 -2.27 4.20
C THR A 223 11.14 -2.39 5.07
N ASP A 224 10.18 -1.48 4.86
CA ASP A 224 8.83 -1.51 5.42
C ASP A 224 7.88 -2.41 4.61
N LEU A 225 8.33 -2.91 3.46
CA LEU A 225 7.53 -3.78 2.59
C LEU A 225 7.52 -5.23 3.13
N PRO A 226 6.40 -5.97 3.03
CA PRO A 226 6.27 -7.34 3.51
C PRO A 226 6.94 -8.36 2.58
N ILE A 227 8.21 -8.11 2.23
CA ILE A 227 9.06 -8.99 1.43
C ILE A 227 9.55 -10.15 2.33
N PRO A 228 9.36 -11.43 1.94
CA PRO A 228 9.87 -12.55 2.69
C PRO A 228 11.39 -12.50 2.92
N ARG A 229 11.86 -12.81 4.14
CA ARG A 229 13.30 -12.80 4.51
C ARG A 229 14.21 -13.59 3.56
N ARG A 230 13.69 -14.64 2.92
CA ARG A 230 14.42 -15.43 1.90
C ARG A 230 14.80 -14.64 0.64
N ILE A 231 14.15 -13.51 0.38
CA ILE A 231 14.37 -12.62 -0.77
C ILE A 231 15.26 -11.43 -0.40
N GLN A 232 15.25 -10.99 0.85
CA GLN A 232 16.04 -9.85 1.38
C GLN A 232 17.57 -10.09 1.44
N GLY A 233 18.04 -11.22 0.93
CA GLY A 233 19.45 -11.63 0.88
C GLY A 233 19.97 -12.22 2.20
N GLN A 234 20.40 -13.48 2.18
CA GLN A 234 21.34 -13.99 3.16
C GLN A 234 22.75 -13.58 2.73
N TYR A 235 23.27 -12.51 3.33
CA TYR A 235 24.69 -12.19 3.19
C TYR A 235 25.48 -13.24 3.98
N PRO A 236 26.41 -13.98 3.37
CA PRO A 236 27.34 -14.78 4.15
C PRO A 236 28.10 -13.82 5.07
N MET A 237 28.06 -14.06 6.38
CA MET A 237 28.97 -13.35 7.28
C MET A 237 30.39 -13.55 6.76
N SER A 238 31.17 -12.47 6.71
CA SER A 238 32.57 -12.51 6.31
C SER A 238 33.26 -13.67 7.03
N PRO A 239 33.99 -14.56 6.33
CA PRO A 239 34.61 -15.71 6.96
C PRO A 239 35.50 -15.20 8.10
N THR A 240 35.16 -15.59 9.34
CA THR A 240 36.00 -15.33 10.49
C THR A 240 37.39 -15.90 10.18
N PRO A 241 38.46 -15.08 10.21
CA PRO A 241 39.79 -15.59 9.93
C PRO A 241 40.08 -16.73 10.92
N PRO A 242 40.75 -17.81 10.49
CA PRO A 242 41.03 -18.93 11.37
C PRO A 242 41.80 -18.43 12.59
N VAL A 243 41.27 -18.74 13.78
CA VAL A 243 41.98 -18.47 15.03
C VAL A 243 43.25 -19.30 15.01
N SER A 244 44.38 -18.65 14.81
CA SER A 244 45.71 -19.28 14.92
C SER A 244 45.91 -19.75 16.35
N GLY A 245 45.57 -21.02 16.61
CA GLY A 245 45.92 -21.69 17.86
C GLY A 245 47.44 -21.70 18.08
N PRO A 246 47.91 -21.65 19.33
CA PRO A 246 49.34 -21.55 19.61
C PRO A 246 50.08 -22.80 19.13
N LEU A 247 51.18 -22.57 18.40
CA LEU A 247 52.13 -23.63 18.06
C LEU A 247 52.82 -24.12 19.34
N LEU A 248 52.39 -25.28 19.83
CA LEU A 248 53.18 -26.05 20.80
C LEU A 248 54.50 -26.44 20.12
N ARG A 249 55.61 -25.86 20.59
CA ARG A 249 56.95 -26.42 20.40
C ARG A 249 57.28 -27.31 21.60
N ASN A 250 57.91 -28.44 21.30
CA ASN A 250 58.62 -29.29 22.26
C ASN A 250 59.81 -28.54 22.86
#